data_AF-A0A7S2V9Y9-F1
#
_entry.id   AF-A0A7S2V9Y9-F1
#
_cell.length_a   1.000
_cell.length_b   1.000
_cell.length_c   1.000
_cell.angle_alpha   90.00
_cell.angle_beta   90.00
_cell.angle_gamma   90.00
#
_symmetry.space_group_name_H-M   'P 1'
#
loop_
_entity.id
_entity.type
_entity.pdbx_description
1 polymer ?
#
loop_
_entity_poly.entity_id
_entity_poly.type
_entity_poly.pdbx_seq_one_letter_code
_entity_poly.pdbx_strand_id
1 'polypeptide(L)'
;RIGQLAFPKSDNQFEGKAYSDATAQMMDEEAKKIVDEAYKRTVELIKEKKDQVELLAQLLLEKETINVDDVIKTIGPRPFNTHQTYEEFIHSDWKEPAKSESAESNPEAGADSPENHADNQDSEKGK
;
A
#
# COMPACT_ATOMS: atom_id res chain seq x y z
N ARG A 1 12.31 25.38 -8.96
CA ARG A 1 12.78 24.12 -8.33
C ARG A 1 13.04 24.40 -6.85
N ILE A 2 12.48 23.58 -5.97
CA ILE A 2 12.40 23.81 -4.51
C ILE A 2 13.72 23.51 -3.78
N GLY A 3 14.51 22.55 -4.28
CA GLY A 3 15.81 22.17 -3.69
C GLY A 3 15.69 21.18 -2.53
N GLN A 4 16.79 20.97 -1.79
CA GLN A 4 16.87 20.06 -0.65
C GLN A 4 16.35 20.75 0.62
N LEU A 5 15.03 20.90 0.73
CA LEU A 5 14.37 21.48 1.89
C LEU A 5 13.39 20.46 2.48
N ALA A 6 13.35 20.37 3.80
CA ALA A 6 12.41 19.52 4.53
C ALA A 6 11.57 20.41 5.44
N PHE A 7 10.25 20.36 5.26
CA PHE A 7 9.30 21.02 6.15
C PHE A 7 8.78 19.99 7.16
N PRO A 8 8.64 20.35 8.45
CA PRO A 8 8.06 19.46 9.44
C PRO A 8 6.63 19.10 9.02
N LYS A 9 6.27 17.82 9.20
CA LYS A 9 4.87 17.41 9.04
C LYS A 9 4.14 17.87 10.30
N SER A 10 3.32 18.91 10.17
CA SER A 10 2.42 19.32 11.23
C SER A 10 1.28 18.32 11.32
N ASP A 11 1.26 17.49 12.35
CA ASP A 11 0.13 16.57 12.63
C ASP A 11 -1.12 17.34 13.08
N ASN A 12 -0.93 18.59 13.52
CA ASN A 12 -1.99 19.49 13.95
C ASN A 12 -2.43 20.41 12.80
N GLN A 13 -3.70 20.29 12.39
CA GLN A 13 -4.30 21.13 11.33
C GLN A 13 -4.34 22.64 11.67
N PHE A 14 -4.06 23.02 12.92
CA PHE A 14 -4.03 24.40 13.40
C PHE A 14 -2.64 25.04 13.34
N GLU A 15 -1.58 24.28 13.06
CA GLU A 15 -0.25 24.86 12.82
C GLU A 15 -0.23 25.44 11.39
N GLY A 16 0.07 26.73 11.28
CA GLY A 16 0.19 27.41 9.99
C GLY A 16 1.33 26.82 9.14
N LYS A 17 1.21 26.93 7.82
CA LYS A 17 2.24 26.45 6.88
C LYS A 17 3.60 27.07 7.22
N ALA A 18 4.63 26.23 7.34
CA ALA A 18 6.01 26.66 7.63
C ALA A 18 6.73 27.30 6.41
N TYR A 19 5.99 27.71 5.39
CA TYR A 19 6.51 28.26 4.13
C TYR A 19 5.53 29.27 3.53
N SER A 20 6.05 30.14 2.66
CA SER A 20 5.26 31.18 1.98
C SER A 20 4.28 30.59 0.96
N ASP A 21 3.23 31.34 0.61
CA ASP A 21 2.31 30.96 -0.47
C ASP A 21 3.02 30.79 -1.83
N ALA A 22 4.04 31.62 -2.10
CA ALA A 22 4.86 31.47 -3.30
C ALA A 22 5.62 30.14 -3.32
N THR A 23 6.12 29.69 -2.16
CA THR A 23 6.76 28.38 -2.00
C THR A 23 5.74 27.26 -2.15
N ALA A 24 4.53 27.43 -1.59
CA ALA A 24 3.43 26.47 -1.73
C ALA A 24 3.07 26.26 -3.21
N GLN A 25 2.88 27.34 -3.96
CA GLN A 25 2.60 27.29 -5.39
C GLN A 25 3.72 26.57 -6.15
N MET A 26 4.99 26.85 -5.82
CA MET A 26 6.12 26.17 -6.44
C MET A 26 6.12 24.66 -6.13
N MET A 27 5.71 24.26 -4.93
CA MET A 27 5.54 22.84 -4.55
C MET A 27 4.48 22.14 -5.38
N ASP A 28 3.32 22.77 -5.55
CA ASP A 28 2.22 22.23 -6.35
C ASP A 28 2.61 22.10 -7.83
N GLU A 29 3.33 23.10 -8.37
CA GLU A 29 3.85 23.06 -9.74
C GLU A 29 4.83 21.91 -9.98
N GLU A 30 5.76 21.67 -9.04
CA GLU A 30 6.70 20.55 -9.14
C GLU A 30 6.01 19.20 -8.97
N ALA A 31 5.04 19.10 -8.05
CA ALA A 31 4.23 17.90 -7.87
C ALA A 31 3.45 17.56 -9.16
N LYS A 32 2.79 18.55 -9.76
CA LYS A 32 2.10 18.39 -11.05
C LYS A 32 3.07 17.90 -12.12
N LYS A 33 4.26 18.50 -12.20
CA LYS A 33 5.28 18.10 -13.18
C LYS A 33 5.70 16.64 -13.02
N ILE A 34 5.93 16.17 -11.79
CA ILE A 34 6.27 14.77 -11.51
C ILE A 34 5.16 13.83 -11.99
N VAL A 35 3.90 14.16 -11.71
CA VAL A 35 2.74 13.37 -12.14
C VAL A 35 2.63 13.34 -13.67
N ASP A 36 2.78 14.50 -14.33
CA ASP A 36 2.73 14.61 -15.78
C ASP A 36 3.86 13.80 -16.45
N GLU A 37 5.07 13.82 -15.90
CA GLU A 37 6.21 13.04 -16.39
C GLU A 37 5.98 11.53 -16.22
N ALA A 38 5.50 11.10 -15.05
CA ALA A 38 5.16 9.69 -14.81
C ALA A 38 4.04 9.20 -15.74
N TYR A 39 3.01 10.03 -15.97
CA TYR A 39 1.92 9.72 -16.89
C TYR A 39 2.44 9.55 -18.32
N LYS A 40 3.21 10.52 -18.84
CA LYS A 40 3.78 10.46 -20.19
C LYS A 40 4.64 9.22 -20.38
N ARG A 41 5.57 8.96 -19.45
CA ARG A 41 6.41 7.77 -19.46
C ARG A 41 5.60 6.48 -19.50
N THR A 42 4.52 6.40 -18.72
CA THR A 42 3.64 5.23 -18.66
C THR A 42 2.88 5.02 -19.97
N VAL A 43 2.34 6.10 -20.55
CA VAL A 43 1.65 6.05 -21.85
C VAL A 43 2.61 5.63 -22.97
N GLU A 44 3.83 6.16 -22.99
CA GLU A 44 4.86 5.77 -23.95
C GLU A 44 5.23 4.30 -23.81
N LEU A 45 5.44 3.82 -22.59
CA LEU A 45 5.74 2.42 -22.31
C LEU A 45 4.61 1.48 -22.79
N ILE A 46 3.35 1.81 -22.48
CA ILE A 46 2.19 1.02 -22.91
C ILE A 46 2.06 1.03 -24.44
N LYS A 47 2.31 2.17 -25.09
CA LYS A 47 2.30 2.27 -26.57
C LYS A 47 3.42 1.45 -27.20
N GLU A 48 4.63 1.49 -26.64
CA GLU A 48 5.76 0.69 -27.12
C GLU A 48 5.47 -0.82 -26.99
N LYS A 49 4.79 -1.22 -25.91
CA LYS A 49 4.42 -2.62 -25.64
C LYS A 49 2.97 -2.95 -26.03
N LYS A 50 2.39 -2.20 -26.97
CA LYS A 50 0.97 -2.32 -27.35
C LYS A 50 0.57 -3.75 -27.71
N ASP A 51 1.40 -4.44 -28.51
CA ASP A 51 1.10 -5.80 -28.96
C ASP A 51 1.03 -6.80 -27.80
N GLN A 52 1.90 -6.64 -26.78
CA GLN A 52 1.89 -7.47 -25.57
C GLN A 52 0.65 -7.20 -24.71
N VAL A 53 0.24 -5.93 -24.61
CA VAL A 53 -0.99 -5.53 -23.89
C VAL A 53 -2.24 -6.07 -24.59
N GLU A 54 -2.27 -6.00 -25.92
CA GLU A 54 -3.37 -6.55 -26.73
C GLU A 54 -3.49 -8.07 -26.57
N LEU A 55 -2.36 -8.78 -26.57
CA LEU A 55 -2.33 -10.23 -26.36
C LEU A 55 -2.85 -10.63 -24.97
N LEU A 56 -2.47 -9.89 -23.92
CA LEU A 56 -3.00 -10.12 -22.57
C LEU A 56 -4.49 -9.78 -22.48
N ALA A 57 -4.95 -8.73 -23.16
CA ALA A 57 -6.36 -8.37 -23.21
C ALA A 57 -7.20 -9.45 -23.90
N GLN A 58 -6.71 -10.02 -25.02
CA GLN A 58 -7.35 -11.15 -25.69
C GLN A 58 -7.42 -12.38 -24.77
N LEU A 59 -6.33 -12.69 -24.07
CA LEU A 59 -6.32 -13.80 -23.11
C LEU A 59 -7.33 -13.59 -21.97
N LEU A 60 -7.51 -12.37 -21.48
CA LEU A 60 -8.50 -12.05 -20.45
C LEU A 60 -9.95 -12.16 -20.94
N LEU A 61 -10.19 -11.99 -22.24
CA LEU A 61 -11.51 -12.24 -22.83
C LEU A 61 -11.83 -13.73 -22.90
N GLU A 62 -10.82 -14.58 -23.11
CA GLU A 62 -10.97 -16.04 -23.10
C GLU A 62 -11.00 -16.63 -21.69
N LYS A 63 -10.20 -16.06 -20.78
CA LYS A 63 -10.05 -16.50 -19.39
C LYS A 63 -10.24 -15.32 -18.45
N GLU A 64 -11.34 -15.32 -17.70
CA GLU A 64 -11.72 -14.24 -16.77
C GLU A 64 -10.62 -13.89 -15.74
N THR A 65 -9.76 -14.84 -15.39
CA THR A 65 -8.64 -14.65 -14.47
C THR A 65 -7.37 -15.32 -14.99
N ILE A 66 -6.28 -14.56 -15.14
CA ILE A 66 -4.96 -15.06 -15.58
C ILE A 66 -3.97 -15.05 -14.41
N ASN A 67 -3.13 -16.08 -14.32
CA ASN A 67 -2.08 -16.20 -13.30
C ASN A 67 -0.71 -15.78 -13.86
N VAL A 68 0.30 -15.70 -13.00
CA VAL A 68 1.67 -15.33 -13.41
C VAL A 68 2.23 -16.27 -14.48
N ASP A 69 1.98 -17.58 -14.35
CA ASP A 69 2.41 -18.55 -15.36
C ASP A 69 1.76 -18.31 -16.73
N ASP A 70 0.51 -17.84 -16.76
CA ASP A 70 -0.16 -17.50 -18.01
C ASP A 70 0.49 -16.27 -18.64
N VAL A 71 0.79 -15.24 -17.83
CA VAL A 71 1.52 -14.05 -18.30
C VAL A 71 2.90 -14.43 -18.86
N ILE A 72 3.66 -15.29 -18.18
CA ILE A 72 4.98 -15.75 -18.65
C ILE A 72 4.85 -16.51 -19.98
N LYS A 73 3.85 -17.37 -20.14
CA LYS A 73 3.60 -18.08 -21.40
C LYS A 73 3.25 -17.12 -22.54
N THR A 74 2.56 -16.03 -22.23
CA THR A 74 2.03 -15.08 -23.22
C THR A 74 3.06 -14.03 -23.65
N ILE A 75 3.74 -13.38 -22.71
CA ILE A 75 4.65 -12.26 -23.00
C ILE A 75 6.13 -12.57 -22.70
N GLY A 76 6.44 -13.77 -22.22
CA GLY A 76 7.78 -14.22 -21.84
C GLY A 76 8.15 -13.94 -20.38
N PRO A 77 9.33 -14.42 -19.93
CA PRO A 77 9.82 -14.20 -18.58
C PRO A 77 10.23 -12.74 -18.35
N ARG A 78 10.18 -12.30 -17.09
CA ARG A 78 10.57 -10.94 -16.71
C ARG A 78 12.05 -10.68 -17.02
N PRO A 79 12.40 -9.59 -17.73
CA PRO A 79 13.80 -9.31 -18.11
C PRO A 79 14.65 -8.68 -16.99
N PHE A 80 14.16 -8.65 -15.76
CA PHE A 80 14.83 -8.06 -14.60
C PHE A 80 14.87 -9.09 -13.46
N ASN A 81 15.98 -9.15 -12.74
CA ASN A 81 16.10 -10.07 -11.60
C ASN A 81 15.00 -9.81 -10.58
N THR A 82 14.25 -10.84 -10.28
CA THR A 82 13.31 -10.87 -9.17
C THR A 82 14.07 -11.27 -7.90
N HIS A 83 13.70 -10.70 -6.76
CA HIS A 83 14.22 -11.20 -5.48
C HIS A 83 13.78 -12.66 -5.32
N GLN A 84 14.70 -13.57 -5.00
CA GLN A 84 14.45 -15.02 -4.90
C GLN A 84 13.21 -15.36 -4.04
N THR A 85 13.01 -14.60 -2.96
CA THR A 85 11.85 -14.73 -2.06
C THR A 85 10.50 -14.47 -2.72
N TYR A 86 10.45 -13.64 -3.77
CA TYR A 86 9.22 -13.33 -4.50
C TYR A 86 8.84 -14.44 -5.47
N GLU A 87 9.81 -15.04 -6.17
CA GLU A 87 9.55 -16.17 -7.07
C GLU A 87 9.06 -17.38 -6.28
N GLU A 88 9.68 -17.67 -5.14
CA GLU A 88 9.25 -18.73 -4.23
C GLU A 88 7.80 -18.54 -3.74
N PHE A 89 7.40 -17.30 -3.42
CA PHE A 89 6.04 -16.99 -2.97
C PHE A 89 4.99 -17.12 -4.09
N ILE A 90 5.32 -16.70 -5.31
CA ILE A 90 4.42 -16.76 -6.46
C ILE A 90 4.16 -18.21 -6.91
N HIS A 91 5.18 -19.07 -6.79
CA HIS A 91 5.10 -20.48 -7.15
C HIS A 91 4.67 -21.40 -5.99
N SER A 92 4.67 -20.93 -4.75
CA SER A 92 4.01 -21.65 -3.67
C SER A 92 2.50 -21.54 -3.86
N ASP A 93 1.91 -22.58 -4.43
CA ASP A 93 0.46 -22.79 -4.42
C ASP A 93 -0.04 -22.53 -3.00
N TRP A 94 -0.79 -21.44 -2.82
CA TRP A 94 -1.54 -21.19 -1.60
C TRP A 94 -2.51 -22.36 -1.43
N LYS A 95 -2.09 -23.38 -0.67
CA LYS A 95 -3.01 -24.36 -0.10
C LYS A 95 -3.85 -23.61 0.91
N GLU A 96 -5.09 -23.35 0.53
CA GLU A 96 -6.15 -22.93 1.42
C GLU A 96 -6.05 -23.78 2.70
N PRO A 97 -5.86 -23.19 3.90
CA PRO A 97 -5.89 -23.99 5.12
C PRO A 97 -7.29 -24.60 5.16
N ALA A 98 -7.34 -25.94 5.17
CA ALA A 98 -8.58 -26.69 5.24
C ALA A 98 -9.49 -26.05 6.29
N LYS A 99 -10.71 -25.68 5.88
CA LYS A 99 -11.78 -25.27 6.80
C LYS A 99 -11.83 -26.26 7.96
N SER A 100 -11.35 -25.88 9.14
CA SER A 100 -11.74 -26.54 10.37
C SER A 100 -13.14 -26.05 10.72
N GLU A 101 -14.16 -26.71 10.17
CA GLU A 101 -15.53 -26.55 10.65
C GLU A 101 -15.63 -27.05 12.09
N SER A 102 -15.94 -26.11 12.98
CA SER A 102 -16.82 -26.22 14.15
C SER A 102 -16.75 -27.47 15.05
N ALA A 103 -16.31 -27.25 16.29
CA ALA A 103 -16.97 -27.83 17.45
C ALA A 103 -17.34 -26.69 18.42
N GLU A 104 -18.57 -26.20 18.27
CA GLU A 104 -19.24 -25.39 19.29
C GLU A 104 -19.54 -26.26 20.52
N SER A 105 -19.16 -25.78 21.70
CA SER A 105 -19.83 -26.16 22.95
C SER A 105 -20.03 -24.91 23.81
N ASN A 106 -21.19 -24.31 23.55
CA ASN A 106 -22.10 -23.43 24.32
C ASN A 106 -21.62 -22.56 25.50
N PRO A 107 -22.18 -21.33 25.65
CA PRO A 107 -21.92 -20.41 26.75
C PRO A 107 -22.95 -20.56 27.88
N GLU A 108 -22.54 -20.42 29.15
CA GLU A 108 -23.43 -19.89 30.20
C GLU A 108 -22.68 -19.32 31.41
N ALA A 109 -22.93 -18.03 31.63
CA ALA A 109 -23.07 -17.27 32.88
C ALA A 109 -22.01 -17.35 34.01
N GLY A 110 -21.42 -16.19 34.29
CA GLY A 110 -20.74 -15.90 35.55
C GLY A 110 -20.32 -14.43 35.62
N ALA A 111 -21.23 -13.56 36.03
CA ALA A 111 -21.01 -12.15 36.29
C ALA A 111 -19.88 -11.91 37.30
N ASP A 112 -19.05 -10.88 37.07
CA ASP A 112 -18.90 -9.76 38.02
C ASP A 112 -18.06 -8.65 37.37
N SER A 113 -18.68 -7.49 37.14
CA SER A 113 -17.93 -6.22 37.13
C SER A 113 -17.82 -5.78 38.58
N PRO A 114 -16.75 -5.05 38.94
CA PRO A 114 -17.07 -3.72 39.45
C PRO A 114 -16.25 -2.60 38.82
N GLU A 115 -16.97 -1.49 38.76
CA GLU A 115 -16.60 -0.14 38.42
C GLU A 115 -15.52 0.46 39.35
N ASN A 116 -14.78 1.41 38.77
CA ASN A 116 -14.35 2.71 39.32
C ASN A 116 -13.73 2.76 40.73
N HIS A 117 -12.52 3.32 40.81
CA HIS A 117 -12.35 4.55 41.57
C HIS A 117 -11.08 5.30 41.15
N ALA A 118 -11.26 6.56 40.75
CA ALA A 118 -10.21 7.55 40.73
C ALA A 118 -9.75 7.85 42.16
N ASP A 119 -8.45 8.01 42.37
CA ASP A 119 -7.95 8.85 43.47
C ASP A 119 -6.65 9.54 43.07
N ASN A 120 -6.56 10.81 43.47
CA ASN A 120 -5.57 11.79 43.09
C ASN A 120 -5.00 12.37 44.40
N GLN A 121 -3.69 12.23 44.65
CA GLN A 121 -2.85 13.06 45.54
C GLN A 121 -1.44 12.47 45.58
N ASP A 122 -0.38 13.19 45.21
CA ASP A 122 0.27 14.36 45.82
C ASP A 122 1.46 13.97 46.72
N SER A 123 2.56 14.69 46.51
CA SER A 123 3.76 14.84 47.33
C SER A 123 4.71 13.65 47.52
N GLU A 124 5.91 13.76 46.94
CA GLU A 124 7.13 13.48 47.71
C GLU A 124 8.24 14.47 47.37
N LYS A 125 8.80 15.02 48.45
CA LYS A 125 9.77 16.10 48.57
C LYS A 125 11.09 15.46 49.01
N GLY A 126 12.22 15.94 48.50
CA GLY A 126 13.56 15.67 49.05
C GLY A 126 14.54 15.30 47.94
N LYS A 127 15.70 15.93 47.80
CA LYS A 127 16.54 16.62 48.78
C LYS A 127 17.51 17.55 48.05
#